data_AF-A0A411PHW7-F1
#
_entry.id   AF-A0A411PHW7-F1
#
_cell.length_a   1.000
_cell.length_b   1.000
_cell.length_c   1.000
_cell.angle_alpha   90.00
_cell.angle_beta   90.00
_cell.angle_gamma   90.00
#
_symmetry.space_group_name_H-M   'P 1'
#
loop_
_entity.id
_entity.type
_entity.pdbx_description
1 polymer ?
#
loop_
_entity_poly.entity_id
_entity_poly.type
_entity_poly.pdbx_seq_one_letter_code
_entity_poly.pdbx_strand_id
1 'polypeptide(L)'
;MTTKLSANAKAELGTLLVNSSELVDLLSLLPKEHLKDYPLLQKELVSKHPHVKDFNKAIKDKQFTKEEYLDRILARLDGFAYDMAVSSNLDYLIERVKLLVGADIDKIDEMTLNEIGADILQRVLIDLSTQVRKHVQPKADHPFMAERGRIDHVFWRHADKAYNAYKEGYTTQAALDAWCQLNLNTRCPQSFIRWMKAYGDPTEISDWQEYIRLSK
;
A
#
# COMPACT_ATOMS: atom_id res chain seq x y z
N MET A 1 13.50 22.96 -3.28
CA MET A 1 14.19 21.90 -4.04
C MET A 1 13.77 22.01 -5.50
N THR A 2 14.71 22.05 -6.44
CA THR A 2 14.40 22.05 -7.87
C THR A 2 14.47 20.62 -8.39
N THR A 3 13.31 20.03 -8.64
CA THR A 3 13.19 18.68 -9.18
C THR A 3 13.61 18.67 -10.64
N LYS A 4 14.64 17.88 -11.00
CA LYS A 4 15.05 17.69 -12.39
C LYS A 4 14.24 16.53 -13.00
N LEU A 5 13.36 16.85 -13.94
CA LEU A 5 12.58 15.87 -14.70
C LEU A 5 13.40 15.28 -15.86
N SER A 6 13.18 14.00 -16.17
CA SER A 6 13.70 13.35 -17.38
C SER A 6 13.09 13.94 -18.66
N ALA A 7 13.67 13.67 -19.82
CA ALA A 7 13.15 14.17 -21.10
C ALA A 7 11.71 13.67 -21.37
N ASN A 8 11.44 12.38 -21.07
CA ASN A 8 10.12 11.79 -21.24
C ASN A 8 9.09 12.41 -20.27
N ALA A 9 9.45 12.56 -18.99
CA ALA A 9 8.57 13.19 -18.00
C ALA A 9 8.26 14.66 -18.34
N LYS A 10 9.19 15.40 -18.96
CA LYS A 10 8.92 16.75 -19.48
C LYS A 10 7.95 16.74 -20.65
N ALA A 11 8.04 15.75 -21.54
CA ALA A 11 7.11 15.61 -22.66
C ALA A 11 5.69 15.25 -22.18
N GLU A 12 5.57 14.36 -21.19
CA GLU A 12 4.29 14.04 -20.54
C GLU A 12 3.69 15.27 -19.83
N LEU A 13 4.50 15.99 -19.05
CA LEU A 13 4.08 17.23 -18.41
C LEU A 13 3.64 18.27 -19.45
N GLY A 14 4.38 18.40 -20.56
CA GLY A 14 4.01 19.28 -21.66
C GLY A 14 2.67 18.90 -22.30
N THR A 15 2.43 17.61 -22.47
CA THR A 15 1.15 17.08 -22.98
C THR A 15 0.01 17.42 -22.04
N LEU A 16 0.21 17.24 -20.73
CA LEU A 16 -0.79 17.55 -19.71
C LEU A 16 -1.10 19.05 -19.64
N LEU A 17 -0.10 19.92 -19.80
CA LEU A 17 -0.29 21.37 -19.83
C LEU A 17 -1.06 21.83 -21.07
N VAL A 18 -0.92 21.13 -22.19
CA VAL A 18 -1.67 21.39 -23.44
C VAL A 18 -3.09 20.83 -23.34
N ASN A 19 -3.26 19.64 -22.75
CA ASN A 19 -4.57 19.03 -22.52
C ASN A 19 -5.21 19.56 -21.22
N SER A 20 -5.63 20.83 -21.26
CA SER A 20 -6.15 21.56 -20.11
C SER A 20 -7.36 20.90 -19.43
N SER A 21 -8.13 20.09 -20.16
CA SER A 21 -9.28 19.36 -19.61
C SER A 21 -8.87 18.26 -18.62
N GLU A 22 -7.93 17.41 -19.03
CA GLU A 22 -7.38 16.33 -18.21
C GLU A 22 -6.63 16.88 -16.98
N LEU A 23 -5.90 17.98 -17.18
CA LEU A 23 -5.25 18.68 -16.08
C LEU A 23 -6.27 19.23 -15.06
N VAL A 24 -7.37 19.80 -15.53
CA VAL A 24 -8.46 20.32 -14.67
C VAL A 24 -9.08 19.19 -13.86
N ASP A 25 -9.36 18.05 -14.48
CA ASP A 25 -9.91 16.88 -13.80
C ASP A 25 -8.95 16.37 -12.72
N LEU A 26 -7.66 16.22 -13.03
CA LEU A 26 -6.64 15.82 -12.06
C LEU A 26 -6.52 16.81 -10.89
N LEU A 27 -6.50 18.11 -11.17
CA LEU A 27 -6.42 19.15 -10.14
C LEU A 27 -7.67 19.16 -9.24
N SER A 28 -8.83 18.79 -9.77
CA SER A 28 -10.08 18.75 -8.99
C SER A 28 -10.12 17.64 -7.93
N LEU A 29 -9.30 16.60 -8.09
CA LEU A 29 -9.16 15.47 -7.16
C LEU A 29 -8.16 15.74 -6.04
N LEU A 30 -7.33 16.78 -6.16
CA LEU A 30 -6.34 17.10 -5.14
C LEU A 30 -7.00 17.61 -3.85
N PRO A 31 -6.44 17.29 -2.67
CA PRO A 31 -6.90 17.90 -1.44
C PRO A 31 -6.75 19.42 -1.52
N LYS A 32 -7.73 20.13 -0.96
CA LYS A 32 -7.90 21.58 -1.07
C LYS A 32 -6.67 22.37 -0.64
N GLU A 33 -5.94 21.85 0.32
CA GLU A 33 -4.75 22.42 0.94
C GLU A 33 -3.61 22.58 -0.06
N HIS A 34 -3.55 21.73 -1.09
CA HIS A 34 -2.52 21.77 -2.13
C HIS A 34 -2.72 22.93 -3.14
N LEU A 35 -3.90 23.54 -3.17
CA LEU A 35 -4.23 24.70 -4.02
C LEU A 35 -4.54 25.96 -3.20
N LYS A 36 -4.05 26.03 -1.95
CA LYS A 36 -4.30 27.15 -1.04
C LYS A 36 -3.92 28.52 -1.62
N ASP A 37 -2.87 28.55 -2.44
CA ASP A 37 -2.34 29.79 -3.05
C ASP A 37 -3.13 30.18 -4.32
N TYR A 38 -4.07 29.34 -4.76
CA TYR A 38 -4.92 29.54 -5.95
C TYR A 38 -6.42 29.42 -5.63
N PRO A 39 -6.98 30.27 -4.75
CA PRO A 39 -8.35 30.12 -4.23
C PRO A 39 -9.44 30.23 -5.31
N LEU A 40 -9.21 31.04 -6.36
CA LEU A 40 -10.14 31.15 -7.49
C LEU A 40 -10.20 29.85 -8.30
N LEU A 41 -9.04 29.28 -8.61
CA LEU A 41 -8.94 28.01 -9.31
C LEU A 41 -9.61 26.90 -8.49
N GLN A 42 -9.32 26.82 -7.20
CA GLN A 42 -9.94 25.87 -6.29
C GLN A 42 -11.48 25.97 -6.30
N LYS A 43 -12.02 27.19 -6.22
CA LYS A 43 -13.48 27.42 -6.26
C LYS A 43 -14.07 26.99 -7.60
N GLU A 44 -13.43 27.32 -8.71
CA GLU A 44 -13.90 26.95 -10.04
C GLU A 44 -13.84 25.44 -10.28
N LEU A 45 -12.74 24.78 -9.90
CA LEU A 45 -12.58 23.33 -10.01
C LEU A 45 -13.74 22.61 -9.33
N VAL A 46 -14.06 22.96 -8.07
CA VAL A 46 -15.15 22.30 -7.34
C VAL A 46 -16.52 22.65 -7.89
N SER A 47 -16.80 23.93 -8.15
CA SER A 47 -18.14 24.38 -8.57
C SER A 47 -18.51 23.99 -10.01
N LYS A 48 -17.51 23.85 -10.88
CA LYS A 48 -17.71 23.47 -12.29
C LYS A 48 -17.62 21.96 -12.52
N HIS A 49 -17.06 21.19 -11.60
CA HIS A 49 -16.91 19.73 -11.73
C HIS A 49 -18.26 19.03 -12.00
N PRO A 50 -18.37 18.20 -13.05
CA PRO A 50 -19.63 17.54 -13.42
C PRO A 50 -20.28 16.77 -12.27
N HIS A 51 -19.52 15.91 -11.58
CA HIS A 51 -20.07 15.11 -10.48
C HIS A 51 -20.52 15.94 -9.26
N VAL A 52 -19.94 17.12 -9.04
CA VAL A 52 -20.40 18.02 -7.97
C VAL A 52 -21.72 18.68 -8.36
N LYS A 53 -21.89 19.05 -9.64
CA LYS A 53 -23.17 19.55 -10.14
C LYS A 53 -24.26 18.48 -10.07
N ASP A 54 -23.95 17.25 -10.49
CA ASP A 54 -24.88 16.13 -10.44
C ASP A 54 -25.30 15.81 -9.00
N PHE A 55 -24.34 15.78 -8.08
CA PHE A 55 -24.61 15.63 -6.64
C PHE A 55 -25.55 16.72 -6.12
N ASN A 56 -25.23 18.00 -6.36
CA ASN A 56 -26.06 19.12 -5.89
C ASN A 56 -27.46 19.10 -6.51
N LYS A 57 -27.56 18.69 -7.78
CA LYS A 57 -28.85 18.50 -8.46
C LYS A 57 -29.64 17.36 -7.82
N ALA A 58 -29.03 16.20 -7.56
CA ALA A 58 -29.69 15.06 -6.92
C ALA A 58 -30.21 15.41 -5.51
N ILE A 59 -29.47 16.20 -4.73
CA ILE A 59 -29.93 16.74 -3.44
C ILE A 59 -31.14 17.67 -3.63
N LYS A 60 -31.10 18.59 -4.59
CA LYS A 60 -32.20 19.53 -4.89
C LYS A 60 -33.46 18.80 -5.36
N ASP A 61 -33.26 17.77 -6.18
CA ASP A 61 -34.31 16.92 -6.75
C ASP A 61 -34.79 15.85 -5.74
N LYS A 62 -34.26 15.86 -4.50
CA LYS A 62 -34.61 14.96 -3.39
C LYS A 62 -34.46 13.47 -3.73
N GLN A 63 -33.49 13.12 -4.56
CA GLN A 63 -33.18 11.73 -4.86
C GLN A 63 -32.54 11.01 -3.66
N PHE A 64 -31.80 11.76 -2.85
CA PHE A 64 -31.25 11.35 -1.55
C PHE A 64 -30.92 12.61 -0.72
N THR A 65 -30.68 12.43 0.58
CA THR A 65 -30.19 13.48 1.48
C THR A 65 -28.66 13.47 1.60
N LYS A 66 -28.08 14.53 2.18
CA LYS A 66 -26.63 14.56 2.42
C LYS A 66 -26.23 13.52 3.47
N GLU A 67 -27.10 13.31 4.45
CA GLU A 67 -26.97 12.34 5.52
C GLU A 67 -26.94 10.92 4.92
N GLU A 68 -27.91 10.58 4.06
CA GLU A 68 -27.94 9.28 3.36
C GLU A 68 -26.67 9.07 2.52
N TYR A 69 -26.20 10.10 1.83
CA TYR A 69 -24.97 10.01 1.04
C TYR A 69 -23.73 9.76 1.93
N LEU A 70 -23.64 10.43 3.07
CA LEU A 70 -22.58 10.22 4.05
C LEU A 70 -22.65 8.82 4.67
N ASP A 71 -23.84 8.35 5.05
CA ASP A 71 -24.04 7.02 5.61
C ASP A 71 -23.58 5.93 4.64
N ARG A 72 -23.83 6.09 3.34
CA ARG A 72 -23.34 5.17 2.31
C ARG A 72 -21.81 5.17 2.20
N ILE A 73 -21.17 6.34 2.37
CA ILE A 73 -19.69 6.42 2.43
C ILE A 73 -19.19 5.69 3.68
N LEU A 74 -19.76 5.95 4.85
CA LEU A 74 -19.35 5.35 6.11
C LEU A 74 -19.54 3.83 6.09
N ALA A 75 -20.68 3.33 5.62
CA ALA A 75 -20.92 1.89 5.47
C ALA A 75 -19.89 1.23 4.53
N ARG A 76 -19.42 1.94 3.49
CA ARG A 76 -18.37 1.44 2.63
C ARG A 76 -17.01 1.40 3.33
N LEU A 77 -16.70 2.42 4.14
CA LEU A 77 -15.49 2.45 4.96
C LEU A 77 -15.49 1.34 6.01
N ASP A 78 -16.62 1.07 6.64
CA ASP A 78 -16.79 -0.04 7.60
C ASP A 78 -16.44 -1.38 6.96
N GLY A 79 -16.95 -1.63 5.74
CA GLY A 79 -16.60 -2.83 4.97
C GLY A 79 -15.10 -2.95 4.70
N PHE A 80 -14.43 -1.85 4.29
CA PHE A 80 -12.98 -1.86 4.09
C PHE A 80 -12.21 -2.13 5.38
N ALA A 81 -12.63 -1.54 6.49
CA ALA A 81 -12.00 -1.75 7.78
C ALA A 81 -12.16 -3.21 8.24
N TYR A 82 -13.33 -3.82 8.03
CA TYR A 82 -13.59 -5.22 8.31
C TYR A 82 -12.65 -6.14 7.50
N ASP A 83 -12.58 -5.95 6.17
CA ASP A 83 -11.72 -6.77 5.31
C ASP A 83 -10.24 -6.70 5.74
N MET A 84 -9.76 -5.51 6.10
CA MET A 84 -8.41 -5.32 6.62
C MET A 84 -8.21 -5.96 8.00
N ALA A 85 -9.21 -5.87 8.88
CA ALA A 85 -9.19 -6.46 10.22
C ALA A 85 -9.08 -7.99 10.14
N VAL A 86 -9.86 -8.63 9.27
CA VAL A 86 -9.83 -10.09 9.03
C VAL A 86 -8.45 -10.57 8.58
N SER A 87 -7.74 -9.75 7.80
CA SER A 87 -6.38 -10.05 7.33
C SER A 87 -5.27 -9.78 8.36
N SER A 88 -5.62 -9.22 9.52
CA SER A 88 -4.68 -8.81 10.57
C SER A 88 -4.63 -9.85 11.70
N ASN A 89 -3.50 -9.92 12.42
CA ASN A 89 -3.44 -10.71 13.65
C ASN A 89 -4.13 -9.93 14.77
N LEU A 90 -5.27 -10.45 15.23
CA LEU A 90 -6.08 -9.89 16.32
C LEU A 90 -6.12 -10.81 17.56
N ASP A 91 -5.16 -11.74 17.70
CA ASP A 91 -5.13 -12.69 18.83
C ASP A 91 -5.17 -11.98 20.18
N TYR A 92 -4.48 -10.84 20.31
CA TYR A 92 -4.50 -10.05 21.54
C TYR A 92 -5.89 -9.50 21.90
N LEU A 93 -6.73 -9.17 20.90
CA LEU A 93 -8.09 -8.72 21.11
C LEU A 93 -8.98 -9.91 21.52
N ILE A 94 -8.79 -11.07 20.89
CA ILE A 94 -9.47 -12.32 21.27
C ILE A 94 -9.12 -12.68 22.72
N GLU A 95 -7.84 -12.64 23.08
CA GLU A 95 -7.35 -12.88 24.45
C GLU A 95 -7.99 -11.90 25.46
N ARG A 96 -8.19 -10.64 25.07
CA ARG A 96 -8.88 -9.65 25.90
C ARG A 96 -10.37 -9.95 26.05
N VAL A 97 -11.07 -10.16 24.93
CA VAL A 97 -12.52 -10.37 24.89
C VAL A 97 -12.90 -11.68 25.59
N LYS A 98 -12.17 -12.78 25.37
CA LYS A 98 -12.45 -14.06 26.02
C LYS A 98 -12.39 -13.99 27.55
N LEU A 99 -11.56 -13.10 28.12
CA LEU A 99 -11.51 -12.90 29.57
C LEU A 99 -12.72 -12.13 30.11
N LEU A 100 -13.41 -11.37 29.25
CA LEU A 100 -14.58 -10.56 29.60
C LEU A 100 -15.91 -11.30 29.38
N VAL A 101 -15.98 -12.12 28.31
CA VAL A 101 -17.22 -12.78 27.88
C VAL A 101 -17.20 -14.29 28.04
N GLY A 102 -16.01 -14.92 28.14
CA GLY A 102 -15.89 -16.37 28.25
C GLY A 102 -16.48 -17.10 27.05
N ALA A 103 -17.54 -17.89 27.29
CA ALA A 103 -18.26 -18.63 26.26
C ALA A 103 -19.55 -17.92 25.78
N ASP A 104 -19.93 -16.81 26.41
CA ASP A 104 -21.13 -16.06 26.08
C ASP A 104 -20.85 -15.08 24.93
N ILE A 105 -20.97 -15.57 23.70
CA ILE A 105 -20.62 -14.80 22.50
C ILE A 105 -21.56 -13.61 22.27
N ASP A 106 -22.83 -13.74 22.66
CA ASP A 106 -23.84 -12.70 22.44
C ASP A 106 -23.51 -11.44 23.26
N LYS A 107 -22.82 -11.60 24.39
CA LYS A 107 -22.33 -10.49 25.22
C LYS A 107 -21.31 -9.60 24.49
N ILE A 108 -20.66 -10.08 23.42
CA ILE A 108 -19.72 -9.26 22.64
C ILE A 108 -20.43 -8.05 22.03
N ASP A 109 -21.68 -8.21 21.57
CA ASP A 109 -22.45 -7.15 20.92
C ASP A 109 -22.86 -6.03 21.90
N GLU A 110 -22.86 -6.33 23.20
CA GLU A 110 -23.19 -5.39 24.27
C GLU A 110 -21.96 -4.66 24.83
N MET A 111 -20.75 -5.05 24.42
CA MET A 111 -19.51 -4.51 24.97
C MET A 111 -19.32 -3.04 24.59
N THR A 112 -18.92 -2.24 25.59
CA THR A 112 -18.53 -0.85 25.40
C THR A 112 -17.04 -0.70 25.15
N LEU A 113 -16.64 0.43 24.54
CA LEU A 113 -15.22 0.75 24.32
C LEU A 113 -14.41 0.74 25.62
N ASN A 114 -15.03 1.15 26.73
CA ASN A 114 -14.40 1.21 28.05
C ASN A 114 -14.08 -0.19 28.60
N GLU A 115 -14.96 -1.17 28.38
CA GLU A 115 -14.76 -2.55 28.84
C GLU A 115 -13.65 -3.25 28.05
N ILE A 116 -13.63 -3.06 26.73
CA ILE A 116 -12.57 -3.59 25.87
C ILE A 116 -11.22 -2.97 26.26
N GLY A 117 -11.20 -1.65 26.45
CA GLY A 117 -10.03 -0.89 26.87
C GLY A 117 -9.41 -0.08 25.73
N ALA A 118 -9.15 1.21 25.99
CA ALA A 118 -8.65 2.15 24.99
C ALA A 118 -7.32 1.71 24.37
N ASP A 119 -6.39 1.14 25.15
CA ASP A 119 -5.08 0.71 24.64
C ASP A 119 -5.19 -0.43 23.61
N ILE A 120 -6.10 -1.38 23.87
CA ILE A 120 -6.36 -2.51 22.97
C ILE A 120 -6.98 -2.00 21.67
N LEU A 121 -7.98 -1.13 21.77
CA LEU A 121 -8.63 -0.52 20.62
C LEU A 121 -7.66 0.36 19.81
N GLN A 122 -6.82 1.14 20.48
CA GLN A 122 -5.81 1.96 19.83
C GLN A 122 -4.83 1.09 19.05
N ARG A 123 -4.43 -0.06 19.59
CA ARG A 123 -3.59 -1.03 18.86
C ARG A 123 -4.27 -1.53 17.59
N VAL A 124 -5.56 -1.89 17.65
CA VAL A 124 -6.34 -2.28 16.46
C VAL A 124 -6.35 -1.16 15.42
N LEU A 125 -6.59 0.08 15.84
CA LEU A 125 -6.60 1.23 14.94
C LEU A 125 -5.23 1.49 14.29
N ILE A 126 -4.13 1.29 15.03
CA ILE A 126 -2.76 1.40 14.50
C ILE A 126 -2.48 0.28 13.47
N ASP A 127 -2.89 -0.95 13.77
CA ASP A 127 -2.73 -2.09 12.88
C ASP A 127 -3.50 -1.85 11.57
N LEU A 128 -4.77 -1.43 11.66
CA LEU A 128 -5.60 -1.05 10.51
C LEU A 128 -4.97 0.08 9.70
N SER A 129 -4.52 1.16 10.34
CA SER A 129 -3.82 2.26 9.68
C SER A 129 -2.57 1.80 8.92
N THR A 130 -1.84 0.85 9.49
CA THR A 130 -0.68 0.22 8.84
C THR A 130 -1.10 -0.61 7.63
N GLN A 131 -2.21 -1.35 7.70
CA GLN A 131 -2.72 -2.13 6.57
C GLN A 131 -3.24 -1.25 5.43
N VAL A 132 -3.94 -0.15 5.72
CA VAL A 132 -4.38 0.82 4.70
C VAL A 132 -3.19 1.25 3.83
N ARG A 133 -2.06 1.58 4.47
CA ARG A 133 -0.84 1.97 3.75
C ARG A 133 -0.27 0.84 2.89
N LYS A 134 -0.38 -0.42 3.31
CA LYS A 134 0.08 -1.59 2.54
C LYS A 134 -0.83 -1.93 1.37
N HIS A 135 -2.15 -1.70 1.50
CA HIS A 135 -3.12 -1.94 0.43
C HIS A 135 -3.12 -0.86 -0.64
N VAL A 136 -2.78 0.38 -0.28
CA VAL A 136 -2.70 1.52 -1.22
C VAL A 136 -1.32 1.61 -1.88
N GLN A 137 -0.28 1.02 -1.28
CA GLN A 137 1.03 0.93 -1.92
C GLN A 137 1.04 -0.21 -2.94
N PRO A 138 1.51 0.02 -4.18
CA PRO A 138 1.82 -1.09 -5.07
C PRO A 138 2.85 -1.98 -4.35
N LYS A 139 2.52 -3.25 -4.13
CA LYS A 139 3.55 -4.23 -3.78
C LYS A 139 4.48 -4.28 -4.99
N ALA A 140 5.75 -3.94 -4.80
CA ALA A 140 6.74 -4.29 -5.81
C ALA A 140 6.67 -5.80 -6.02
N ASP A 141 6.49 -6.23 -7.27
CA ASP A 141 6.32 -7.64 -7.62
C ASP A 141 7.53 -8.49 -7.18
N HIS A 142 8.67 -7.83 -6.98
CA HIS A 142 9.89 -8.46 -6.50
C HIS A 142 10.60 -7.67 -5.39
N PRO A 143 11.30 -8.35 -4.44
CA PRO A 143 12.01 -7.69 -3.36
C PRO A 143 13.11 -6.71 -3.81
N PHE A 144 13.69 -6.91 -5.00
CA PHE A 144 14.71 -6.03 -5.58
C PHE A 144 14.13 -4.77 -6.24
N MET A 145 12.80 -4.70 -6.41
CA MET A 145 12.08 -3.53 -6.93
C MET A 145 11.42 -2.69 -5.82
N ALA A 146 11.63 -3.04 -4.55
CA ALA A 146 11.05 -2.27 -3.46
C ALA A 146 11.56 -0.82 -3.47
N GLU A 147 10.71 0.15 -3.10
CA GLU A 147 11.12 1.56 -2.97
C GLU A 147 11.42 1.96 -1.52
N ARG A 148 11.12 1.08 -0.56
CA ARG A 148 11.32 1.29 0.88
C ARG A 148 11.80 0.01 1.56
N GLY A 149 12.68 0.19 2.55
CA GLY A 149 13.36 -0.90 3.27
C GLY A 149 14.85 -0.96 2.95
N ARG A 150 15.61 -1.76 3.69
CA ARG A 150 17.02 -2.05 3.34
C ARG A 150 17.03 -3.12 2.27
N ILE A 151 17.15 -2.70 1.01
CA ILE A 151 17.34 -3.62 -0.11
C ILE A 151 18.83 -3.90 -0.19
N ASP A 152 19.18 -5.18 -0.11
CA ASP A 152 20.56 -5.61 -0.34
C ASP A 152 20.80 -5.72 -1.85
N HIS A 153 21.05 -4.57 -2.49
CA HIS A 153 21.30 -4.52 -3.92
C HIS A 153 22.54 -5.35 -4.32
N VAL A 154 23.51 -5.50 -3.41
CA VAL A 154 24.72 -6.30 -3.64
C VAL A 154 24.35 -7.77 -3.78
N PHE A 155 23.48 -8.27 -2.90
CA PHE A 155 22.93 -9.62 -3.00
C PHE A 155 22.07 -9.79 -4.26
N TRP A 156 21.07 -8.93 -4.47
CA TRP A 156 20.07 -9.14 -5.53
C TRP A 156 20.65 -9.07 -6.95
N ARG A 157 21.79 -8.41 -7.15
CA ARG A 157 22.54 -8.45 -8.42
C ARG A 157 23.18 -9.80 -8.73
N HIS A 158 23.32 -10.65 -7.72
CA HIS A 158 23.94 -11.97 -7.80
C HIS A 158 22.95 -13.09 -7.41
N ALA A 159 21.65 -12.80 -7.50
CA ALA A 159 20.60 -13.75 -7.14
C ALA A 159 20.71 -15.05 -7.96
N ASP A 160 21.13 -14.96 -9.22
CA ASP A 160 21.43 -16.10 -10.11
C ASP A 160 22.47 -17.04 -9.50
N LYS A 161 23.56 -16.48 -8.97
CA LYS A 161 24.64 -17.26 -8.35
C LYS A 161 24.17 -17.95 -7.07
N ALA A 162 23.38 -17.24 -6.27
CA ALA A 162 22.78 -17.83 -5.06
C ALA A 162 21.73 -18.91 -5.41
N TYR A 163 21.00 -18.77 -6.51
CA TYR A 163 20.10 -19.82 -7.02
C TYR A 163 20.87 -21.08 -7.46
N ASN A 164 21.99 -20.91 -8.17
CA ASN A 164 22.85 -22.03 -8.56
C ASN A 164 23.41 -22.77 -7.33
N ALA A 165 23.90 -22.03 -6.32
CA ALA A 165 24.32 -22.64 -5.06
C ALA A 165 23.18 -23.40 -4.36
N TYR A 166 21.96 -22.85 -4.37
CA TYR A 166 20.80 -23.57 -3.83
C TYR A 166 20.55 -24.91 -4.55
N LYS A 167 20.69 -24.94 -5.88
CA LYS A 167 20.58 -26.16 -6.70
C LYS A 167 21.70 -27.17 -6.44
N GLU A 168 22.89 -26.69 -6.10
CA GLU A 168 24.05 -27.52 -5.74
C GLU A 168 23.95 -28.13 -4.33
N GLY A 169 22.92 -27.78 -3.54
CA GLY A 169 22.61 -28.43 -2.26
C GLY A 169 22.65 -27.50 -1.05
N TYR A 170 22.98 -26.21 -1.22
CA TYR A 170 22.94 -25.20 -0.15
C TYR A 170 21.49 -24.75 0.14
N THR A 171 20.66 -25.67 0.60
CA THR A 171 19.20 -25.52 0.63
C THR A 171 18.62 -24.86 1.89
N THR A 172 19.44 -24.67 2.94
CA THR A 172 19.02 -24.02 4.19
C THR A 172 19.49 -22.58 4.24
N GLN A 173 18.77 -21.71 4.99
CA GLN A 173 19.14 -20.30 5.11
C GLN A 173 20.57 -20.12 5.64
N ALA A 174 20.97 -20.91 6.63
CA ALA A 174 22.30 -20.82 7.21
C ALA A 174 23.40 -21.27 6.22
N ALA A 175 23.16 -22.37 5.48
CA ALA A 175 24.11 -22.86 4.49
C ALA A 175 24.29 -21.87 3.33
N LEU A 176 23.19 -21.30 2.84
CA LEU A 176 23.21 -20.36 1.74
C LEU A 176 23.77 -19.00 2.15
N ASP A 177 23.48 -18.52 3.37
CA ASP A 177 24.09 -17.31 3.92
C ASP A 177 25.61 -17.44 4.06
N ALA A 178 26.09 -18.57 4.58
CA ALA A 178 27.53 -18.85 4.65
C ALA A 178 28.18 -18.88 3.26
N TRP A 179 27.50 -19.49 2.28
CA TRP A 179 27.97 -19.51 0.89
C TRP A 179 28.03 -18.11 0.28
N CYS A 180 27.00 -17.28 0.48
CA CYS A 180 26.96 -15.91 -0.03
C CYS A 180 28.04 -15.03 0.62
N GLN A 181 28.28 -15.17 1.92
CA GLN A 181 29.34 -14.41 2.58
C GLN A 181 30.73 -14.77 2.03
N LEU A 182 30.97 -16.05 1.78
CA LEU A 182 32.25 -16.54 1.24
C LEU A 182 32.46 -16.17 -0.23
N ASN A 183 31.42 -16.28 -1.07
CA ASN A 183 31.56 -16.22 -2.54
C ASN A 183 31.08 -14.90 -3.15
N LEU A 184 30.16 -14.20 -2.50
CA LEU A 184 29.55 -12.95 -2.99
C LEU A 184 29.86 -11.75 -2.11
N ASN A 185 30.59 -11.95 -1.00
CA ASN A 185 30.89 -10.92 0.00
C ASN A 185 29.65 -10.15 0.49
N THR A 186 28.52 -10.86 0.60
CA THR A 186 27.25 -10.32 1.11
C THR A 186 26.44 -11.39 1.82
N ARG A 187 25.46 -10.99 2.63
CA ARG A 187 24.56 -11.92 3.32
C ARG A 187 23.42 -12.35 2.40
N CYS A 188 22.89 -13.55 2.64
CA CYS A 188 21.68 -14.01 1.98
C CYS A 188 20.44 -13.47 2.74
N PRO A 189 19.55 -12.69 2.10
CA PRO A 189 18.29 -12.26 2.70
C PRO A 189 17.41 -13.46 3.08
N GLN A 190 16.76 -13.40 4.24
CA GLN A 190 15.82 -14.46 4.67
C GLN A 190 14.65 -14.66 3.70
N SER A 191 14.28 -13.60 2.97
CA SER A 191 13.23 -13.64 1.95
C SER A 191 13.64 -14.39 0.68
N PHE A 192 14.93 -14.63 0.44
CA PHE A 192 15.42 -15.16 -0.83
C PHE A 192 14.92 -16.58 -1.12
N ILE A 193 15.01 -17.49 -0.16
CA ILE A 193 14.54 -18.89 -0.33
C ILE A 193 13.04 -18.93 -0.62
N ARG A 194 12.25 -18.08 0.05
CA ARG A 194 10.81 -17.98 -0.21
C ARG A 194 10.53 -17.43 -1.61
N TRP A 195 11.29 -16.43 -2.04
CA TRP A 195 11.17 -15.82 -3.35
C TRP A 195 11.55 -16.81 -4.47
N MET A 196 12.66 -17.54 -4.37
CA MET A 196 13.03 -18.57 -5.36
C MET A 196 11.99 -19.70 -5.46
N LYS A 197 11.37 -20.11 -4.35
CA LYS A 197 10.28 -21.11 -4.39
C LYS A 197 9.03 -20.62 -5.12
N ALA A 198 8.80 -19.31 -5.15
CA ALA A 198 7.65 -18.72 -5.81
C ALA A 198 7.90 -18.41 -7.29
N TYR A 199 9.13 -17.99 -7.64
CA TYR A 199 9.44 -17.46 -8.97
C TYR A 199 10.49 -18.26 -9.75
N GLY A 200 11.15 -19.24 -9.15
CA GLY A 200 12.12 -20.08 -9.83
C GLY A 200 13.49 -19.42 -10.03
N ASP A 201 14.07 -19.64 -11.21
CA ASP A 201 15.40 -19.14 -11.57
C ASP A 201 15.34 -17.62 -11.84
N PRO A 202 16.15 -16.79 -11.16
CA PRO A 202 16.22 -15.35 -11.42
C PRO A 202 16.45 -14.99 -12.89
N THR A 203 17.21 -15.81 -13.62
CA THR A 203 17.53 -15.58 -15.03
C THR A 203 16.34 -15.76 -15.95
N GLU A 204 15.26 -16.41 -15.49
CA GLU A 204 14.00 -16.55 -16.24
C GLU A 204 13.02 -15.39 -15.99
N ILE A 205 13.34 -14.49 -15.05
CA ILE A 205 12.47 -13.38 -14.66
C ILE A 205 12.90 -12.11 -15.42
N SER A 206 12.02 -11.64 -16.32
CA SER A 206 12.26 -10.43 -17.14
C SER A 206 12.65 -9.22 -16.29
N ASP A 207 11.96 -9.02 -15.18
CA ASP A 207 12.12 -7.84 -14.33
C ASP A 207 13.47 -7.88 -13.60
N TRP A 208 13.95 -9.07 -13.25
CA TRP A 208 15.28 -9.24 -12.69
C TRP A 208 16.37 -8.95 -13.73
N GLN A 209 16.21 -9.45 -14.97
CA GLN A 209 17.12 -9.16 -16.07
C GLN A 209 17.22 -7.66 -16.37
N GLU A 210 16.10 -6.94 -16.34
CA GLU A 210 16.09 -5.49 -16.49
C GLU A 210 16.76 -4.78 -15.30
N TYR A 211 16.44 -5.21 -14.08
CA TYR A 211 17.02 -4.68 -12.85
C TYR A 211 18.55 -4.78 -12.82
N ILE A 212 19.14 -5.92 -13.22
CA ILE A 212 20.60 -6.06 -13.30
C ILE A 212 21.22 -5.22 -14.43
N ARG A 213 20.47 -4.98 -15.51
CA ARG A 213 20.93 -4.16 -16.64
C ARG A 213 21.03 -2.68 -16.27
N LEU A 214 20.04 -2.18 -15.53
CA LEU A 214 19.99 -0.80 -15.04
C LEU A 214 20.93 -0.53 -13.85
N SER A 215 21.41 -1.59 -13.20
CA SER A 215 22.26 -1.53 -12.01
C SER A 215 23.78 -1.53 -12.31
N LYS A 216 24.19 -1.57 -13.58
CA LYS A 216 25.58 -1.40 -14.02
C LYS A 216 25.91 0.08 -14.21
#